data_AF-A0A1B8HTY6-F1
#
_entry.id   AF-A0A1B8HTY6-F1
#
_cell.length_a   1.000
_cell.length_b   1.000
_cell.length_c   1.000
_cell.angle_alpha   90.00
_cell.angle_beta   90.00
_cell.angle_gamma   90.00
#
_symmetry.space_group_name_H-M   'P 1'
#
loop_
_entity.id
_entity.type
_entity.pdbx_description
1 polymer ?
#
loop_
_entity_poly.entity_id
_entity_poly.type
_entity_poly.pdbx_seq_one_letter_code
_entity_poly.pdbx_strand_id
1 'polypeptide(L)' 'MKNYEYYMNTGSKLEERNLYRRAAEQYNKAAFVSPPPQSGAASRQETASRKAANRCLIKSKIKITEGL' A
#
# COMPACT_ATOMS: atom_id res chain seq x y z
N MET A 1 17.40 -2.87 7.80
CA MET A 1 16.33 -2.77 6.78
C MET A 1 15.50 -1.53 7.07
N LYS A 2 15.21 -0.68 6.08
CA LYS A 2 14.31 0.46 6.29
C LYS A 2 12.88 -0.07 6.43
N ASN A 3 12.20 0.26 7.52
CA ASN A 3 10.84 -0.20 7.82
C ASN A 3 9.87 0.03 6.66
N TYR A 4 10.02 1.15 5.94
CA TYR A 4 9.26 1.46 4.73
C TYR A 4 9.35 0.38 3.63
N GLU A 5 10.56 -0.02 3.26
CA GLU A 5 10.79 -0.95 2.14
C GLU A 5 10.24 -2.34 2.46
N TYR A 6 10.35 -2.76 3.73
CA TYR A 6 9.77 -4.00 4.20
C TYR A 6 8.25 -4.03 4.01
N TYR A 7 7.56 -2.98 4.44
CA TYR A 7 6.11 -2.89 4.31
C TYR A 7 5.65 -2.75 2.84
N MET A 8 6.38 -2.00 2.01
CA MET A 8 6.11 -1.92 0.57
C MET A 8 6.27 -3.27 -0.12
N ASN A 9 7.37 -3.99 0.15
CA ASN A 9 7.62 -5.29 -0.47
C ASN A 9 6.59 -6.34 -0.02
N THR A 10 6.22 -6.32 1.26
CA THR A 10 5.19 -7.21 1.80
C THR A 10 3.82 -6.91 1.20
N GLY A 11 3.46 -5.63 1.06
CA GLY A 11 2.23 -5.21 0.39
C GLY A 11 2.18 -5.67 -1.06
N SER A 12 3.30 -5.57 -1.79
CA SER A 12 3.41 -6.05 -3.18
C SER A 12 3.16 -7.55 -3.29
N LYS A 13 3.83 -8.36 -2.47
CA LYS A 13 3.64 -9.82 -2.44
C LYS A 13 2.21 -10.25 -2.12
N LEU A 14 1.52 -9.47 -1.29
CA LEU A 14 0.10 -9.70 -0.98
C LEU A 14 -0.80 -9.30 -2.14
N GLU A 15 -0.49 -8.20 -2.83
CA GLU A 15 -1.22 -7.76 -4.02
C GLU A 15 -1.11 -8.78 -5.16
N GLU A 16 0.09 -9.33 -5.39
CA GLU A 16 0.33 -10.42 -6.36
C GLU A 16 -0.49 -11.69 -6.04
N ARG A 17 -0.83 -11.90 -4.77
CA ARG A 17 -1.68 -13.01 -4.31
C ARG A 17 -3.16 -12.66 -4.28
N ASN A 18 -3.58 -11.54 -4.86
CA ASN A 18 -4.95 -11.00 -4.80
C ASN A 18 -5.46 -10.72 -3.37
N LEU A 19 -4.58 -10.68 -2.36
CA LEU A 19 -4.92 -10.39 -0.97
C LEU A 19 -4.98 -8.87 -0.75
N TYR A 20 -5.81 -8.20 -1.55
CA TYR A 20 -5.83 -6.74 -1.67
C TYR A 20 -6.07 -6.00 -0.36
N ARG A 21 -6.96 -6.52 0.51
CA ARG A 21 -7.22 -5.90 1.81
C ARG A 21 -5.97 -5.90 2.70
N ARG A 22 -5.28 -7.04 2.77
CA ARG A 22 -4.02 -7.19 3.54
C ARG A 22 -2.88 -6.39 2.92
N ALA A 23 -2.82 -6.32 1.58
CA ALA A 23 -1.85 -5.48 0.88
C ALA A 23 -2.00 -4.00 1.24
N ALA A 24 -3.25 -3.50 1.27
CA ALA A 24 -3.55 -2.13 1.66
C ALA A 24 -3.14 -1.82 3.10
N GLU A 25 -3.30 -2.76 4.04
CA GLU A 25 -2.84 -2.59 5.42
C GLU A 25 -1.32 -2.42 5.51
N GLN A 26 -0.55 -3.20 4.76
CA GLN A 26 0.91 -3.07 4.73
C GLN A 26 1.34 -1.75 4.09
N TYR A 27 0.70 -1.34 3.01
CA TYR A 27 0.96 -0.04 2.40
C TYR A 27 0.61 1.13 3.35
N ASN A 28 -0.46 1.03 4.14
CA ASN A 28 -0.74 2.02 5.18
C ASN A 28 0.34 2.06 6.28
N LYS A 29 0.88 0.90 6.69
CA LYS A 29 2.03 0.86 7.60
C LYS A 29 3.26 1.53 6.99
N ALA A 30 3.52 1.31 5.70
CA ALA A 30 4.61 1.98 4.98
C ALA A 30 4.43 3.51 4.98
N ALA A 31 3.19 3.99 4.79
CA ALA A 31 2.87 5.41 4.87
C ALA A 31 3.14 5.98 6.28
N PHE A 32 2.75 5.26 7.33
CA PHE A 32 2.91 5.69 8.72
C PHE A 32 4.36 5.74 9.18
N VAL A 33 5.20 4.79 8.75
CA VAL A 33 6.63 4.79 9.10
C VAL A 33 7.48 5.67 8.20
N SER A 34 6.90 6.24 7.14
CA SER A 34 7.61 7.19 6.29
C SER A 34 7.84 8.47 7.11
N PRO A 35 9.08 8.98 7.19
CA PRO A 35 9.33 10.20 7.93
C PRO A 35 8.50 11.35 7.33
N PRO A 36 7.85 12.18 8.17
CA PRO A 36 7.19 13.38 7.68
C PRO A 36 8.25 14.27 7.02
N PRO A 37 7.96 14.91 5.89
CA PRO A 37 8.95 15.75 5.24
C PRO A 37 9.18 17.01 6.08
N GLN A 38 10.40 17.55 6.00
CA GLN A 38 10.86 18.70 6.79
C GLN A 38 10.02 19.98 6.63
N SER A 39 9.12 20.07 5.63
CA SER A 39 8.36 21.29 5.31
C SER A 39 6.83 21.09 5.28
N GLY A 40 6.30 20.06 5.91
CA GLY A 40 4.84 19.88 6.06
C GLY A 40 4.09 19.39 4.81
N ALA A 41 4.80 19.05 3.73
CA ALA A 41 4.22 18.31 2.60
C ALA A 41 3.93 16.85 2.98
N ALA A 42 3.36 16.03 2.09
CA ALA A 42 3.43 14.58 2.22
C ALA A 42 4.77 14.08 1.66
N SER A 43 5.48 13.21 2.38
CA SER A 43 6.72 12.62 1.87
C SER A 43 6.44 11.80 0.61
N ARG A 44 7.36 11.79 -0.37
CA ARG A 44 7.21 10.97 -1.60
C ARG A 44 6.85 9.51 -1.28
N GLN A 45 7.44 8.98 -0.21
CA GLN A 45 7.19 7.64 0.32
C GLN A 45 5.75 7.46 0.87
N GLU A 46 5.24 8.46 1.59
CA GLU A 46 3.87 8.46 2.10
C GLU A 46 2.86 8.48 0.94
N THR A 47 3.07 9.38 -0.04
CA THR A 47 2.19 9.50 -1.22
C THR A 47 2.15 8.20 -2.03
N ALA A 48 3.31 7.59 -2.30
CA ALA A 48 3.40 6.33 -3.02
C ALA A 48 2.66 5.20 -2.27
N SER A 49 2.84 5.14 -0.95
CA SER A 49 2.20 4.14 -0.08
C SER A 49 0.69 4.31 -0.03
N ARG A 50 0.18 5.53 0.18
CA ARG A 50 -1.26 5.81 0.19
C ARG A 50 -1.90 5.53 -1.17
N LYS A 51 -1.21 5.83 -2.27
CA LYS A 51 -1.68 5.50 -3.63
C LYS A 51 -1.79 3.99 -3.82
N ALA A 52 -0.80 3.22 -3.39
CA ALA A 52 -0.81 1.75 -3.46
C ALA A 52 -1.91 1.13 -2.58
N ALA A 53 -2.10 1.66 -1.36
CA ALA A 53 -3.18 1.26 -0.47
C ALA A 53 -4.56 1.49 -1.10
N ASN A 54 -4.81 2.68 -1.65
CA ASN A 54 -6.06 2.99 -2.33
C ASN A 54 -6.31 2.11 -3.55
N ARG A 55 -5.28 1.85 -4.38
CA ARG A 55 -5.39 0.91 -5.50
C ARG A 55 -5.87 -0.46 -5.03
N CYS A 56 -5.29 -0.98 -3.95
CA CYS A 56 -5.68 -2.27 -3.38
C CYS A 56 -7.09 -2.24 -2.79
N LEU A 57 -7.47 -1.18 -2.08
CA LEU A 57 -8.84 -1.05 -1.56
C LEU A 57 -9.87 -1.02 -2.69
N ILE A 58 -9.59 -0.31 -3.78
CA ILE A 58 -10.45 -0.31 -4.98
C ILE A 58 -10.55 -1.73 -5.55
N LYS A 59 -9.42 -2.40 -5.80
CA LYS A 59 -9.39 -3.79 -6.28
C LYS A 59 -10.13 -4.77 -5.36
N SER A 60 -10.08 -4.56 -4.04
CA SER A 60 -10.80 -5.38 -3.05
C SER A 60 -12.31 -5.18 -3.08
N LYS A 61 -12.76 -4.00 -3.53
CA LYS A 61 -14.19 -3.65 -3.66
C LYS A 61 -14.75 -4.00 -5.03
N ILE A 62 -13.90 -4.00 -6.06
CA ILE A 62 -14.26 -4.52 -7.37
C ILE A 62 -14.46 -6.03 -7.18
N LYS A 63 -15.70 -6.47 -7.28
CA LYS A 63 -16.05 -7.88 -7.41
C LYS A 63 -15.42 -8.31 -8.74
N ILE A 64 -14.27 -8.99 -8.71
CA ILE A 64 -13.75 -9.58 -9.94
C ILE A 64 -14.71 -10.71 -10.28
N THR A 65 -15.67 -10.40 -11.16
CA THR A 65 -16.43 -11.40 -11.91
C THR A 65 -15.46 -11.97 -12.93
N GLU A 66 -14.48 -12.78 -12.48
CA GLU A 66 -13.85 -13.70 -13.42
C GLU A 66 -14.96 -14.67 -13.82
N GLY A 67 -15.25 -14.67 -15.11
CA GLY A 67 -16.29 -15.49 -15.71
C GLY A 67 -16.08 -16.97 -15.41
N LEU A 68 -17.23 -17.65 -15.29
CA LEU A 68 -17.40 -19.10 -15.36
C LEU A 68 -16.64 -19.72 -16.53
#